data_AF-A0A7V4JL84-F1
#
_entry.id   AF-A0A7V4JL84-F1
#
_cell.length_a   1.000
_cell.length_b   1.000
_cell.length_c   1.000
_cell.angle_alpha   90.00
_cell.angle_beta   90.00
_cell.angle_gamma   90.00
#
_symmetry.space_group_name_H-M   'P 1'
#
loop_
_entity.id
_entity.type
_entity.pdbx_description
1 polymer ?
#
loop_
_entity_poly.entity_id
_entity_poly.type
_entity_poly.pdbx_seq_one_letter_code
_entity_poly.pdbx_strand_id
1 'polypeptide(L)' 'MRIIKRIILFYVEGFRGMTVGKTLWVIILLKLFILFGILKVFCFRNFLDSRFEREEEKSEYVLEKLVQ' A
#
# COMPACT_ATOMS: atom_id res chain seq x y z
N MET A 1 25.60 13.48 16.18
CA MET A 1 25.50 13.62 14.70
C MET A 1 26.45 12.75 13.86
N ARG A 2 27.63 12.30 14.35
CA ARG A 2 28.57 11.48 13.53
C ARG A 2 28.16 10.02 13.35
N ILE A 3 27.52 9.43 14.36
CA ILE A 3 27.11 8.01 14.36
C ILE A 3 25.97 7.77 13.36
N ILE A 4 24.95 8.65 13.36
CA ILE A 4 23.81 8.58 12.43
C ILE A 4 24.29 8.64 10.97
N LYS A 5 25.19 9.58 10.63
CA LYS A 5 25.79 9.64 9.28
C LYS A 5 26.49 8.35 8.89
N ARG A 6 27.22 7.71 9.82
CA ARG A 6 27.93 6.46 9.55
C ARG A 6 26.98 5.28 9.34
N ILE A 7 25.89 5.22 10.11
CA ILE A 7 24.84 4.20 9.95
C ILE A 7 24.16 4.36 8.58
N ILE A 8 23.82 5.60 8.20
CA ILE A 8 23.22 5.88 6.88
C ILE A 8 24.20 5.50 5.76
N LEU A 9 25.47 5.90 5.87
CA LEU A 9 26.47 5.59 4.86
C LEU A 9 26.66 4.08 4.71
N PHE A 10 26.73 3.34 5.82
CA PHE A 10 26.84 1.88 5.81
C PHE A 10 25.63 1.22 5.14
N TYR A 11 24.42 1.69 5.44
CA TYR A 11 23.20 1.16 4.82
C TYR A 11 23.17 1.45 3.32
N VAL A 12 23.53 2.68 2.91
CA VAL A 12 23.58 3.08 1.50
C VAL A 12 24.68 2.35 0.73
N GLU A 13 25.88 2.19 1.31
CA GLU A 13 26.99 1.48 0.67
C GLU A 13 26.71 -0.02 0.57
N GLY A 14 26.19 -0.65 1.63
CA GLY A 14 25.73 -2.04 1.60
C GLY A 14 24.63 -2.25 0.56
N PHE A 15 23.64 -1.35 0.51
CA PHE A 15 22.57 -1.41 -0.47
C PHE A 15 23.06 -1.20 -1.91
N ARG A 16 24.09 -0.35 -2.11
CA ARG A 16 24.65 -0.06 -3.43
C ARG A 16 25.49 -1.22 -3.98
N GLY A 17 26.21 -1.94 -3.11
CA GLY A 17 27.02 -3.11 -3.46
C GLY A 17 26.24 -4.42 -3.66
N MET A 18 25.01 -4.52 -3.14
CA MET A 18 24.23 -5.76 -3.21
C MET A 18 23.41 -5.86 -4.49
N THR A 19 23.84 -6.69 -5.43
CA THR A 19 23.03 -7.11 -6.60
C THR A 19 21.78 -7.88 -6.17
N VAL A 20 21.93 -8.81 -5.22
CA VAL A 20 20.82 -9.62 -4.67
C VAL A 20 19.82 -8.76 -3.88
N GLY A 21 20.32 -7.81 -3.08
CA GLY A 21 19.50 -6.91 -2.26
C GLY A 21 18.63 -5.97 -3.09
N LYS A 22 19.17 -5.41 -4.18
CA LYS A 22 18.41 -4.59 -5.13
C LYS A 22 17.29 -5.38 -5.79
N THR A 23 17.59 -6.60 -6.25
CA THR A 23 16.58 -7.49 -6.85
C THR A 23 15.48 -7.84 -5.85
N LEU A 24 15.83 -8.19 -4.61
CA LEU A 24 14.87 -8.44 -3.54
C LEU A 24 13.98 -7.23 -3.24
N TRP A 25 14.55 -6.03 -3.18
CA TRP A 25 13.79 -4.81 -2.97
C TRP A 25 12.82 -4.50 -4.12
N VAL A 26 13.25 -4.74 -5.36
CA VAL A 26 12.36 -4.63 -6.53
C VAL A 26 11.22 -5.64 -6.42
N ILE A 27 11.49 -6.89 -6.00
CA ILE A 27 10.46 -7.91 -5.78
C ILE A 27 9.48 -7.47 -4.67
N ILE A 28 9.97 -6.90 -3.57
CA ILE A 28 9.13 -6.40 -2.47
C ILE A 28 8.25 -5.26 -2.95
N LEU A 29 8.83 -4.27 -3.66
CA LEU A 29 8.07 -3.15 -4.25
C LEU A 29 7.01 -3.65 -5.22
N LEU A 30 7.35 -4.60 -6.09
CA LEU A 30 6.43 -5.20 -7.03
C LEU A 30 5.30 -5.94 -6.31
N LYS A 31 5.62 -6.76 -5.30
CA LYS A 31 4.61 -7.42 -4.48
C LYS A 31 3.71 -6.43 -3.77
N LEU A 32 4.26 -5.36 -3.20
CA LEU A 32 3.48 -4.31 -2.54
C LEU A 32 2.57 -3.59 -3.51
N PHE A 33 3.06 -3.27 -4.71
CA PHE A 33 2.26 -2.65 -5.76
C PHE A 33 1.12 -3.57 -6.23
N ILE A 34 1.42 -4.85 -6.45
CA ILE A 34 0.41 -5.86 -6.82
C ILE A 34 -0.58 -6.07 -5.67
N LEU A 35 -0.14 -6.19 -4.43
CA LEU A 35 -1.02 -6.38 -3.27
C LEU A 35 -1.90 -5.15 -3.05
N PHE A 36 -1.32 -3.95 -3.15
CA PHE A 36 -2.08 -2.70 -3.05
C PHE A 36 -3.04 -2.53 -4.22
N GLY A 37 -2.64 -2.90 -5.44
CA GLY A 37 -3.47 -2.87 -6.63
C GLY A 37 -4.62 -3.87 -6.57
N ILE A 38 -4.34 -5.13 -6.21
CA ILE A 38 -5.35 -6.19 -6.05
C ILE A 38 -6.26 -5.86 -4.88
N LEU A 39 -5.74 -5.50 -3.71
CA LEU A 39 -6.57 -5.11 -2.57
C LEU A 39 -7.41 -3.87 -2.93
N LYS A 40 -6.86 -2.89 -3.64
CA LYS A 40 -7.64 -1.73 -4.10
C LYS A 40 -8.73 -2.15 -5.08
N VAL A 41 -8.42 -2.93 -6.11
CA VAL A 41 -9.42 -3.32 -7.12
C VAL A 41 -10.43 -4.31 -6.55
N PHE A 42 -9.99 -5.32 -5.80
CA PHE A 42 -10.85 -6.35 -5.21
C PHE A 42 -11.64 -5.83 -4.00
N CYS A 43 -11.02 -5.09 -3.08
CA CYS A 43 -11.73 -4.51 -1.95
C CYS A 43 -12.68 -3.40 -2.42
N PHE A 44 -12.26 -2.47 -3.30
CA PHE A 44 -13.18 -1.42 -3.75
C PHE A 44 -14.25 -1.92 -4.73
N ARG A 45 -13.94 -2.80 -5.70
CA ARG A 45 -14.99 -3.36 -6.56
C ARG A 45 -15.92 -4.26 -5.77
N ASN A 46 -15.47 -5.26 -5.00
CA ASN A 46 -16.43 -6.13 -4.30
C ASN A 46 -17.22 -5.41 -3.21
N PHE A 47 -16.67 -4.35 -2.60
CA PHE A 47 -17.39 -3.53 -1.63
C PHE A 47 -18.39 -2.56 -2.28
N LEU A 48 -18.16 -2.13 -3.53
CA LEU A 48 -19.08 -1.27 -4.29
C LEU A 48 -20.11 -2.06 -5.10
N ASP A 49 -19.69 -3.09 -5.82
CA ASP A 49 -20.41 -3.79 -6.89
C ASP A 49 -21.39 -4.86 -6.36
N SER A 50 -21.18 -5.40 -5.15
CA SER A 50 -22.05 -6.46 -4.61
C SER A 50 -23.32 -5.95 -3.91
N ARG A 51 -23.57 -4.64 -3.84
CA ARG A 51 -24.74 -4.08 -3.12
C ARG A 51 -25.42 -2.83 -3.73
N PHE A 52 -24.86 -2.13 -4.72
CA PHE A 52 -25.42 -0.83 -5.14
C PHE A 52 -25.32 -0.57 -6.63
N GLU A 53 -26.45 -0.72 -7.33
CA GLU A 53 -26.64 -0.25 -8.72
C GLU A 53 -26.84 1.28 -8.83
N ARG A 54 -26.82 2.04 -7.72
CA ARG A 54 -26.87 3.53 -7.72
C ARG A 54 -26.01 4.08 -6.58
N GLU A 55 -25.01 4.91 -6.91
CA GLU A 55 -24.04 5.49 -5.95
C GLU A 55 -24.68 6.43 -4.90
N GLU A 56 -25.86 6.99 -5.15
CA GLU A 56 -26.44 8.05 -4.30
C GLU A 56 -27.05 7.55 -2.97
N GLU A 57 -27.60 6.33 -2.91
CA GLU A 57 -28.27 5.82 -1.69
C GLU A 57 -27.31 5.34 -0.58
N LYS A 58 -26.04 5.13 -0.90
CA LYS A 58 -25.08 4.46 0.00
C LYS A 58 -24.44 5.41 1.01
N SER A 59 -24.26 6.68 0.63
CA SER A 59 -23.69 7.69 1.52
C SER A 59 -24.67 8.12 2.61
N GLU A 60 -25.97 8.24 2.30
CA GLU A 60 -26.99 8.60 3.31
C GLU A 60 -27.14 7.53 4.39
N TYR A 61 -27.15 6.23 4.02
CA TYR A 61 -27.34 5.15 4.99
C TYR A 61 -26.15 4.96 5.95
N VAL A 62 -24.91 5.20 5.49
CA VAL A 62 -23.71 5.12 6.35
C VAL A 62 -23.63 6.33 7.28
N LEU A 63 -24.05 7.51 6.82
CA LEU A 63 -24.14 8.70 7.67
C LEU A 63 -25.19 8.54 8.77
N GLU A 64 -26.36 7.98 8.45
CA GLU A 64 -27.42 7.71 9.43
C GLU A 64 -26.97 6.74 10.52
N LYS A 65 -26.19 5.71 10.17
CA LYS A 65 -25.67 4.72 11.13
C LYS A 65 -24.50 5.17 11.99
N LEU A 66 -23.76 6.21 11.59
CA LEU A 66 -22.64 6.76 12.35
C LEU A 66 -23.05 7.86 13.34
N VAL A 67 -24.23 8.44 13.15
CA VAL A 67 -24.80 9.48 14.02
C VAL A 67 -25.65 8.87 15.15
N GLN A 68 -26.01 7.57 15.06
CA GLN A 68 -26.65 6.80 16.13
C GLN A 68 -25.63 6.24 17.13
#